data_AF-A0A5N8ZZE0-F1
#
_entry.id   AF-A0A5N8ZZE0-F1
#
_cell.length_a   1.000
_cell.length_b   1.000
_cell.length_c   1.000
_cell.angle_alpha   90.00
_cell.angle_beta   90.00
_cell.angle_gamma   90.00
#
_symmetry.space_group_name_H-M   'P 1'
#
loop_
_entity.id
_entity.type
_entity.pdbx_description
1 polymer ?
#
loop_
_entity_poly.entity_id
_entity_poly.type
_entity_poly.pdbx_seq_one_letter_code
_entity_poly.pdbx_strand_id
1 'polypeptide(L)'
;MVNGGFFGNISNTIQLMKSCVKVLRKDRELILFPIMAAIFVLLLLGLIYSTGSIDFSSANEEQQSIFPIAILIFGANFIIVFFNSALISAALERLRGGDPNISSGLSHALKHVHHIFFWSIIVTIMGLIFAAIKANGRNRGGVGGVMTQIFASFLEAGWAMMTFFVV
;
A
#
# COMPACT_ATOMS: atom_id res chain seq x y z
N MET A 1 6.84 16.19 -39.00
CA MET A 1 6.87 14.72 -38.79
C MET A 1 7.82 14.46 -37.63
N VAL A 2 7.32 14.36 -36.39
CA VAL A 2 8.19 14.16 -35.22
C VAL A 2 8.59 12.70 -35.17
N ASN A 3 9.85 12.42 -35.50
CA ASN A 3 10.46 11.11 -35.38
C ASN A 3 10.77 10.86 -33.89
N GLY A 4 9.73 10.56 -33.11
CA GLY A 4 9.84 10.32 -31.67
C GLY A 4 10.23 8.87 -31.41
N GLY A 5 11.53 8.56 -31.44
CA GLY A 5 12.03 7.28 -30.92
C GLY A 5 11.66 7.07 -29.44
N PHE A 6 11.90 5.87 -28.91
CA PHE A 6 11.66 5.49 -27.50
C PHE A 6 12.06 6.59 -26.49
N PHE A 7 13.21 7.24 -26.71
CA PHE A 7 13.73 8.33 -25.89
C PHE A 7 12.89 9.62 -25.90
N GLY A 8 12.22 9.94 -27.01
CA GLY A 8 11.31 11.09 -27.09
C GLY A 8 10.04 10.87 -26.27
N ASN A 9 9.49 9.65 -26.31
CA ASN A 9 8.32 9.28 -25.51
C ASN A 9 8.64 9.22 -24.01
N ILE A 10 9.82 8.71 -23.65
CA ILE A 10 10.32 8.76 -22.27
C ILE A 10 10.47 10.22 -21.80
N SER A 11 11.02 11.11 -22.63
CA SER A 11 11.20 12.52 -22.29
C SER A 11 9.85 13.21 -22.03
N ASN A 12 8.86 12.99 -22.91
CA ASN A 12 7.51 13.52 -22.73
C ASN A 12 6.86 12.98 -21.45
N THR A 13 7.00 11.69 -21.16
CA THR A 13 6.46 11.08 -19.94
C THR A 13 7.09 11.67 -18.68
N ILE A 14 8.41 11.85 -18.68
CA ILE A 14 9.15 12.50 -17.58
C ILE A 14 8.72 13.97 -17.42
N GLN A 15 8.47 14.67 -18.53
CA GLN A 15 8.03 16.06 -18.51
C GLN A 15 6.61 16.20 -17.96
N LEU A 16 5.71 15.28 -18.31
CA LEU A 16 4.38 15.17 -17.72
C LEU A 16 4.45 14.85 -16.22
N MET A 17 5.26 13.87 -15.81
CA MET A 17 5.48 13.57 -14.39
C MET A 17 5.98 14.80 -13.62
N LYS A 18 6.98 15.53 -14.15
CA LYS A 18 7.50 16.76 -13.52
C LYS A 18 6.41 17.83 -13.37
N SER A 19 5.53 17.98 -14.36
CA SER A 19 4.38 18.90 -14.28
C SER A 19 3.39 18.47 -13.20
N CYS A 20 3.04 17.18 -13.11
CA CYS A 20 2.22 16.65 -12.03
C CYS A 20 2.87 16.86 -10.66
N VAL A 21 4.17 16.62 -10.52
CA VAL A 21 4.92 16.86 -9.27
C VAL A 21 4.94 18.35 -8.90
N LYS A 22 5.03 19.25 -9.88
CA LYS A 22 5.00 20.70 -9.64
C LYS A 22 3.62 21.15 -9.13
N VAL A 23 2.55 20.56 -9.65
CA VAL A 23 1.17 20.79 -9.18
C VAL A 23 0.96 20.18 -7.80
N LEU A 24 1.40 18.93 -7.56
CA LEU A 24 1.34 18.29 -6.25
C LEU A 24 2.13 19.04 -5.17
N ARG A 25 3.30 19.60 -5.52
CA ARG A 25 4.08 20.44 -4.59
C ARG A 25 3.36 21.72 -4.17
N LYS A 26 2.39 22.19 -4.98
CA LYS A 26 1.53 23.33 -4.64
C LYS A 26 0.48 22.92 -3.59
N ASP A 27 0.06 21.66 -3.59
CA ASP A 27 -0.90 21.09 -2.65
C ASP A 27 -0.20 20.18 -1.61
N ARG A 28 0.61 20.80 -0.73
CA ARG A 28 1.39 20.08 0.31
C ARG A 28 0.55 19.20 1.22
N GLU A 29 -0.73 19.53 1.38
CA GLU A 29 -1.64 18.83 2.28
C GLU A 29 -1.96 17.39 1.83
N LEU A 30 -1.92 17.10 0.53
CA LEU A 30 -2.17 15.76 0.01
C LEU A 30 -1.03 14.79 0.33
N ILE A 31 0.21 15.29 0.41
CA ILE A 31 1.40 14.48 0.75
C ILE A 31 1.44 14.15 2.25
N LEU A 32 0.68 14.85 3.07
CA LEU A 32 0.63 14.57 4.50
C LEU A 32 -0.10 13.26 4.82
N PHE A 33 -1.11 12.86 4.02
CA PHE A 33 -1.82 11.60 4.28
C PHE A 33 -0.92 10.34 4.15
N PRO A 34 -0.12 10.16 3.08
CA PRO A 34 0.79 9.02 2.98
C PRO A 34 1.89 9.04 4.04
N ILE A 35 2.40 10.23 4.40
CA ILE A 35 3.41 10.37 5.45
C ILE A 35 2.81 9.96 6.80
N MET A 36 1.60 10.43 7.12
CA MET A 36 0.90 10.02 8.34
C MET A 36 0.65 8.52 8.33
N ALA A 37 0.19 7.92 7.23
CA ALA A 37 0.04 6.48 7.11
C ALA A 37 1.34 5.73 7.45
N ALA A 38 2.46 6.15 6.87
CA ALA A 38 3.76 5.55 7.13
C ALA A 38 4.18 5.67 8.61
N ILE A 39 3.98 6.85 9.22
CA ILE A 39 4.26 7.07 10.64
C ILE A 39 3.40 6.15 11.52
N PHE A 40 2.09 6.06 11.26
CA PHE A 40 1.20 5.21 12.04
C PHE A 40 1.53 3.72 11.90
N VAL A 41 1.92 3.27 10.70
CA VAL A 41 2.39 1.89 10.50
C VAL A 41 3.69 1.64 11.26
N LEU A 42 4.64 2.58 11.24
CA LEU A 42 5.89 2.47 12.01
C LEU A 42 5.64 2.48 13.53
N LEU A 43 4.72 3.30 14.01
CA LEU A 43 4.31 3.31 15.41
C LEU A 43 3.69 1.98 15.82
N LEU A 44 2.82 1.41 14.98
CA LEU A 44 2.22 0.10 15.22
C LEU A 44 3.29 -1.00 15.28
N LEU A 45 4.25 -0.97 14.35
CA LEU A 45 5.40 -1.89 14.36
C LEU A 45 6.23 -1.73 15.64
N GLY A 46 6.55 -0.49 16.02
CA GLY A 46 7.34 -0.19 17.22
C GLY A 46 6.63 -0.61 18.51
N LEU A 47 5.30 -0.45 18.58
CA LEU A 47 4.50 -0.87 19.72
C LEU A 47 4.52 -2.39 19.87
N ILE A 48 4.27 -3.14 18.78
CA ILE A 48 4.28 -4.60 18.82
C ILE A 48 5.68 -5.13 19.13
N TYR A 49 6.73 -4.52 18.55
CA TYR A 49 8.11 -4.84 18.89
C TYR A 49 8.41 -4.59 20.38
N SER A 50 7.98 -3.45 20.93
CA SER A 50 8.18 -3.11 22.34
C SER A 50 7.47 -4.05 23.32
N THR A 51 6.38 -4.71 22.91
CA THR A 51 5.72 -5.74 23.75
C THR A 51 6.51 -7.05 23.83
N GLY A 52 7.62 -7.21 23.08
CA GLY A 52 8.38 -8.45 23.00
C GLY A 52 7.70 -9.55 22.20
N SER A 53 6.57 -9.25 21.54
CA SER A 53 5.76 -10.23 20.79
C SER A 53 6.37 -10.62 19.44
N ILE A 54 7.26 -9.79 18.90
CA ILE A 54 7.99 -10.04 17.65
C ILE A 54 9.45 -9.75 17.94
N ASP A 55 10.28 -10.78 17.87
CA ASP A 55 11.74 -10.65 17.99
C ASP A 55 12.36 -10.95 16.63
N PHE A 56 13.00 -9.93 16.04
CA PHE A 56 13.66 -10.06 14.74
C PHE A 56 15.05 -10.69 14.84
N SER A 57 15.58 -10.86 16.07
CA SER A 57 16.93 -11.40 16.32
C SER A 57 16.93 -12.90 16.64
N SER A 58 15.82 -13.47 17.12
CA SER A 58 15.71 -14.91 17.34
C SER A 58 15.32 -15.62 16.04
N ALA A 59 16.32 -16.19 15.36
CA ALA A 59 16.16 -17.08 14.21
C ALA A 59 15.49 -18.44 14.54
N ASN A 60 14.90 -18.58 15.74
CA ASN A 60 14.22 -19.80 16.15
C ASN A 60 12.74 -19.70 15.79
N GLU A 61 12.39 -20.31 14.65
CA GLU A 61 11.05 -20.36 14.07
C GLU A 61 10.02 -21.13 14.94
N GLU A 62 10.45 -21.76 16.04
CA GLU A 62 9.61 -22.74 16.75
C GLU A 62 8.60 -22.13 17.76
N GLN A 63 8.72 -20.85 18.13
CA GLN A 63 7.84 -20.27 19.17
C GLN A 63 7.40 -18.82 18.94
N GLN A 64 7.34 -18.33 17.68
CA GLN A 64 6.61 -17.09 17.42
C GLN A 64 5.13 -17.40 17.24
N SER A 65 4.30 -16.86 18.14
CA SER A 65 2.85 -16.92 17.98
C SER A 65 2.46 -16.23 16.67
N ILE A 66 1.64 -16.89 15.85
CA ILE A 66 1.13 -16.33 14.58
C ILE A 66 0.24 -15.11 14.83
N PHE A 67 -0.35 -15.03 16.03
CA PHE A 67 -1.30 -14.01 16.43
C PHE A 67 -0.77 -12.56 16.33
N PRO A 68 0.38 -12.19 16.95
CA PRO A 68 0.94 -10.84 16.83
C PRO A 68 1.30 -10.46 15.40
N ILE A 69 1.79 -11.40 14.59
CA ILE A 69 2.14 -11.17 13.18
C ILE A 69 0.89 -10.90 12.35
N ALA A 70 -0.18 -11.68 12.56
CA ALA A 70 -1.45 -11.49 11.88
C ALA A 70 -2.09 -10.13 12.23
N ILE A 71 -2.06 -9.74 13.51
CA ILE A 71 -2.52 -8.42 13.96
C ILE A 71 -1.70 -7.30 13.33
N LEU A 72 -0.38 -7.47 13.24
CA LEU A 72 0.49 -6.48 12.64
C LEU A 72 0.17 -6.27 11.15
N ILE A 73 0.05 -7.37 10.40
CA ILE A 73 -0.26 -7.32 8.96
C ILE A 73 -1.65 -6.72 8.75
N PHE A 74 -2.65 -7.15 9.51
CA PHE A 74 -4.00 -6.62 9.40
C PHE A 74 -4.06 -5.13 9.77
N GLY A 75 -3.46 -4.75 10.91
CA GLY A 75 -3.43 -3.37 11.39
C GLY A 75 -2.71 -2.44 10.42
N ALA A 76 -1.59 -2.87 9.85
CA ALA A 76 -0.89 -2.12 8.82
C ALA A 76 -1.75 -1.91 7.58
N ASN A 77 -2.40 -2.97 7.06
CA ASN A 77 -3.30 -2.85 5.91
C ASN A 77 -4.51 -1.96 6.21
N PHE A 78 -5.06 -2.03 7.42
CA PHE A 78 -6.14 -1.15 7.86
C PHE A 78 -5.73 0.32 7.84
N ILE A 79 -4.59 0.65 8.45
CA ILE A 79 -4.04 2.02 8.46
C ILE A 79 -3.82 2.50 7.02
N ILE A 80 -3.19 1.69 6.18
CA ILE A 80 -2.89 2.04 4.78
C ILE A 80 -4.19 2.33 4.00
N VAL A 81 -5.17 1.44 4.04
CA VAL A 81 -6.45 1.62 3.33
C VAL A 81 -7.20 2.83 3.87
N PHE A 82 -7.17 3.07 5.18
CA PHE A 82 -7.81 4.21 5.82
C PHE A 82 -7.24 5.55 5.33
N PHE A 83 -5.91 5.72 5.37
CA PHE A 83 -5.27 6.94 4.90
C PHE A 83 -5.36 7.11 3.38
N ASN A 84 -5.35 6.01 2.61
CA ASN A 84 -5.62 6.06 1.17
C ASN A 84 -7.04 6.57 0.88
N SER A 85 -8.04 6.10 1.63
CA SER A 85 -9.42 6.60 1.52
C SER A 85 -9.52 8.10 1.86
N ALA A 86 -8.85 8.54 2.93
CA ALA A 86 -8.79 9.95 3.31
C ALA A 86 -8.13 10.82 2.22
N LEU A 87 -7.03 10.33 1.63
CA LEU A 87 -6.34 10.99 0.51
C LEU A 87 -7.27 11.13 -0.70
N ILE A 88 -7.97 10.06 -1.08
CA ILE A 88 -8.90 10.06 -2.21
C ILE A 88 -10.04 11.07 -1.97
N SER A 89 -10.57 11.12 -0.74
CA SER A 89 -11.60 12.11 -0.38
C SER A 89 -11.10 13.55 -0.50
N ALA A 90 -9.91 13.84 0.01
CA ALA A 90 -9.31 15.18 -0.09
C ALA A 90 -8.97 15.56 -1.54
N ALA A 91 -8.51 14.60 -2.35
CA ALA A 91 -8.26 14.79 -3.77
C ALA A 91 -9.57 15.10 -4.52
N LEU A 92 -10.66 14.39 -4.21
CA LEU A 92 -11.97 14.63 -4.82
C LEU A 92 -12.55 16.00 -4.44
N GLU A 93 -12.35 16.44 -3.19
CA GLU A 93 -12.73 17.79 -2.73
C GLU A 93 -11.99 18.88 -3.51
N ARG A 94 -10.68 18.69 -3.75
CA ARG A 94 -9.86 19.58 -4.58
C ARG A 94 -10.33 19.63 -6.03
N LEU A 95 -10.64 18.47 -6.62
CA LEU A 95 -11.16 18.39 -8.00
C LEU A 95 -12.50 19.10 -8.18
N ARG A 96 -13.30 19.20 -7.11
CA ARG A 96 -14.58 19.94 -7.10
C ARG A 96 -14.40 21.44 -6.87
N GLY A 97 -13.16 21.93 -6.78
CA GLY A 97 -12.84 23.35 -6.56
C GLY A 97 -12.89 23.77 -5.09
N GLY A 98 -12.97 22.83 -4.16
CA GLY A 98 -12.87 23.11 -2.72
C GLY A 98 -11.43 23.32 -2.24
N ASP A 99 -11.31 23.73 -0.98
CA ASP A 99 -10.04 23.77 -0.28
C ASP A 99 -9.76 22.39 0.34
N PRO A 100 -8.60 21.77 0.03
CA PRO A 100 -8.22 20.55 0.70
C PRO A 100 -8.06 20.85 2.19
N ASN A 101 -8.51 19.94 3.06
CA ASN A 101 -8.23 20.02 4.48
C ASN A 101 -8.04 18.59 5.02
N ILE A 102 -6.97 18.39 5.79
CA ILE A 102 -6.63 17.12 6.41
C ILE A 102 -7.79 16.61 7.28
N SER A 103 -8.43 17.52 8.02
CA SER A 103 -9.54 17.22 8.91
C SER A 103 -10.80 16.75 8.14
N SER A 104 -11.08 17.38 6.99
CA SER A 104 -12.20 17.01 6.12
C SER A 104 -12.02 15.59 5.58
N GLY A 105 -10.84 15.29 5.02
CA GLY A 105 -10.52 13.96 4.49
C GLY A 105 -10.56 12.86 5.56
N LEU A 106 -10.03 13.14 6.76
CA LEU A 106 -10.03 12.19 7.87
C LEU A 106 -11.45 11.93 8.39
N SER A 107 -12.26 12.98 8.56
CA SER A 107 -13.66 12.87 8.97
C SER A 107 -14.50 12.07 7.97
N HIS A 108 -14.27 12.27 6.67
CA HIS A 108 -14.95 11.53 5.61
C HIS A 108 -14.57 10.04 5.61
N ALA A 109 -13.29 9.72 5.80
CA ALA A 109 -12.81 8.35 5.93
C ALA A 109 -13.38 7.67 7.19
N LEU A 110 -13.45 8.38 8.32
CA LEU A 110 -14.02 7.85 9.57
C LEU A 110 -15.50 7.49 9.44
N LYS A 111 -16.29 8.26 8.67
CA LYS A 111 -17.70 7.92 8.39
C LYS A 111 -17.84 6.58 7.67
N HIS A 112 -16.85 6.18 6.89
CA HIS A 112 -16.84 4.95 6.11
C HIS A 112 -15.92 3.87 6.69
N VAL A 113 -15.51 4.02 7.97
CA VAL A 113 -14.56 3.11 8.63
C VAL A 113 -14.99 1.64 8.57
N HIS A 114 -16.31 1.37 8.60
CA HIS A 114 -16.85 0.02 8.48
C HIS A 114 -16.55 -0.61 7.11
N HIS A 115 -16.72 0.14 6.01
CA HIS A 115 -16.37 -0.35 4.67
C HIS A 115 -14.86 -0.52 4.52
N ILE A 116 -14.07 0.41 5.06
CA ILE A 116 -12.60 0.33 5.10
C ILE A 116 -12.17 -0.94 5.83
N PHE A 117 -12.79 -1.24 6.99
CA PHE A 117 -12.49 -2.43 7.78
C PHE A 117 -12.71 -3.72 6.99
N PHE A 118 -13.87 -3.90 6.35
CA PHE A 118 -14.14 -5.08 5.52
C PHE A 118 -13.20 -5.18 4.32
N TRP A 119 -12.89 -4.05 3.69
CA TRP A 119 -11.94 -4.02 2.58
C TRP A 119 -10.54 -4.43 3.02
N SER A 120 -10.08 -3.95 4.18
CA SER A 120 -8.78 -4.32 4.74
C SER A 120 -8.67 -5.80 5.07
N ILE A 121 -9.78 -6.47 5.44
CA ILE A 121 -9.80 -7.94 5.59
C ILE A 121 -9.49 -8.60 4.24
N ILE A 122 -10.17 -8.18 3.16
CA ILE A 122 -9.97 -8.75 1.82
C ILE A 122 -8.53 -8.54 1.37
N VAL A 123 -8.00 -7.32 1.50
CA VAL A 123 -6.61 -6.99 1.17
C VAL A 123 -5.62 -7.85 1.97
N THR A 124 -5.87 -8.03 3.28
CA THR A 124 -5.02 -8.85 4.15
C THR A 124 -5.04 -10.31 3.72
N ILE A 125 -6.21 -10.88 3.42
CA ILE A 125 -6.35 -12.26 2.96
C ILE A 125 -5.61 -12.45 1.63
N MET A 126 -5.76 -11.54 0.67
CA MET A 126 -5.06 -11.61 -0.61
C MET A 126 -3.55 -11.52 -0.43
N GLY A 127 -3.08 -10.60 0.42
CA GLY A 127 -1.67 -10.49 0.79
C GLY A 127 -1.12 -11.79 1.40
N LEU A 128 -1.87 -12.43 2.31
CA LEU A 128 -1.50 -13.72 2.89
C LEU A 128 -1.49 -14.85 1.87
N ILE A 129 -2.45 -14.90 0.94
CA ILE A 129 -2.48 -15.87 -0.15
C ILE A 129 -1.22 -15.73 -1.02
N PHE A 130 -0.89 -14.51 -1.45
CA PHE A 130 0.32 -14.28 -2.24
C PHE A 130 1.60 -14.58 -1.45
N ALA A 131 1.64 -14.25 -0.16
CA ALA A 131 2.76 -14.58 0.71
C ALA A 131 2.94 -16.11 0.86
N ALA A 132 1.84 -16.87 1.00
CA ALA A 132 1.87 -18.32 1.07
C ALA A 132 2.37 -18.96 -0.24
N ILE A 133 1.93 -18.44 -1.40
CA ILE A 133 2.42 -18.89 -2.71
C ILE A 133 3.93 -18.62 -2.84
N LYS A 134 4.39 -17.43 -2.44
CA LYS A 134 5.81 -17.07 -2.45
C LYS A 134 6.63 -17.94 -1.50
N ALA A 135 6.12 -18.24 -0.31
CA ALA A 135 6.77 -19.10 0.69
C ALA A 135 6.99 -20.53 0.15
N ASN A 136 5.97 -21.11 -0.48
CA ASN A 136 6.07 -22.44 -1.12
C ASN A 136 7.09 -22.48 -2.26
N GLY A 137 7.26 -21.38 -3.00
CA GLY A 137 8.30 -21.25 -4.02
C GLY A 137 9.71 -21.22 -3.42
N ARG A 138 9.88 -20.51 -2.30
CA ARG A 138 11.20 -20.34 -1.65
C ARG A 138 11.74 -21.64 -1.06
N ASN A 139 10.88 -22.49 -0.49
CA ASN A 139 11.27 -23.80 0.06
C ASN A 139 11.74 -24.81 -0.99
N ARG A 140 11.44 -24.61 -2.28
CA ARG A 140 11.85 -25.53 -3.35
C ARG A 140 13.31 -25.37 -3.80
N GLY A 141 13.95 -24.23 -3.53
CA GLY A 141 15.34 -23.94 -3.93
C GLY A 141 15.58 -23.92 -5.46
N GLY A 142 16.51 -23.08 -5.93
CA GLY A 142 16.93 -23.04 -7.34
C GLY A 142 15.98 -22.30 -8.31
N VAL A 143 16.11 -22.61 -9.61
CA VAL A 143 15.40 -21.93 -10.72
C VAL A 143 13.88 -21.98 -10.57
N GLY A 144 13.33 -23.06 -10.02
CA GLY A 144 11.90 -23.20 -9.75
C GLY A 144 11.35 -22.22 -8.71
N GLY A 145 12.17 -21.83 -7.72
CA GLY A 145 11.79 -20.84 -6.72
C GLY A 145 11.69 -19.42 -7.30
N VAL A 146 12.66 -19.03 -8.14
CA VAL A 146 12.65 -17.74 -8.84
C VAL A 146 11.44 -17.65 -9.78
N MET A 147 11.14 -18.73 -10.51
CA MET A 147 9.98 -18.77 -11.40
C MET A 147 8.67 -18.60 -10.63
N THR A 148 8.52 -19.30 -9.50
CA THR A 148 7.33 -19.18 -8.63
C THR A 148 7.17 -17.76 -8.10
N GLN A 149 8.26 -17.10 -7.71
CA GLN A 149 8.22 -15.71 -7.25
C GLN A 149 7.77 -14.75 -8.37
N ILE A 150 8.26 -14.93 -9.59
CA ILE A 150 7.84 -14.11 -10.74
C ILE A 150 6.35 -14.30 -11.01
N PHE A 151 5.87 -15.54 -11.06
CA PHE A 151 4.44 -15.82 -11.25
C PHE A 151 3.58 -15.23 -10.14
N ALA A 152 4.01 -15.33 -8.87
CA ALA A 152 3.30 -14.72 -7.76
C ALA A 152 3.22 -13.19 -7.89
N SER A 153 4.31 -12.54 -8.30
CA SER A 153 4.31 -11.09 -8.57
C SER A 153 3.37 -10.70 -9.71
N PHE A 154 3.25 -11.52 -10.77
CA PHE A 154 2.27 -11.28 -11.83
C PHE A 154 0.83 -11.45 -11.33
N LEU A 155 0.57 -12.45 -10.47
CA LEU A 155 -0.74 -12.66 -9.86
C LEU A 155 -1.14 -11.47 -8.98
N GLU A 156 -0.20 -10.98 -8.19
CA GLU A 156 -0.36 -9.79 -7.35
C GLU A 156 -0.63 -8.53 -8.19
N ALA A 157 0.12 -8.32 -9.28
CA ALA A 157 -0.13 -7.24 -10.22
C ALA A 157 -1.50 -7.37 -10.91
N GLY A 158 -1.89 -8.60 -11.27
CA GLY A 158 -3.21 -8.90 -11.82
C GLY A 158 -4.34 -8.54 -10.85
N TRP A 159 -4.16 -8.82 -9.56
CA TRP A 159 -5.12 -8.42 -8.52
C TRP A 159 -5.21 -6.90 -8.38
N ALA A 160 -4.08 -6.19 -8.38
CA ALA A 160 -4.09 -4.72 -8.35
C ALA A 160 -4.82 -4.14 -9.56
N MET A 161 -4.63 -4.71 -10.76
CA MET A 161 -5.35 -4.30 -11.97
C MET A 161 -6.85 -4.60 -11.91
N MET A 162 -7.24 -5.78 -11.42
CA MET A 162 -8.65 -6.15 -11.25
C MET A 162 -9.37 -5.20 -10.30
N THR A 163 -8.76 -4.85 -9.17
CA THR A 163 -9.36 -3.92 -8.20
C THR A 163 -9.47 -2.50 -8.75
N PHE A 164 -8.53 -2.07 -9.61
CA PHE A 164 -8.62 -0.78 -10.30
C PHE A 164 -9.81 -0.71 -11.27
N PHE A 165 -10.10 -1.77 -12.04
CA PHE A 165 -11.19 -1.75 -13.02
C PHE A 165 -12.59 -1.97 -12.43
N VAL A 166 -12.68 -2.57 -11.24
CA VAL A 166 -13.95 -2.78 -10.54
C VAL A 166 -14.48 -1.47 -9.92
N VAL A 167 -13.58 -0.53 -9.63
CA VAL A 167 -13.86 0.80 -9.08
C VAL A 167 -14.06 1.81 -10.20
#